data_AF-A0A7J9G828-F1
#
_entry.id   AF-A0A7J9G828-F1
#
_cell.length_a   1.000
_cell.length_b   1.000
_cell.length_c   1.000
_cell.angle_alpha   90.00
_cell.angle_beta   90.00
_cell.angle_gamma   90.00
#
_symmetry.space_group_name_H-M   'P 1'
#
loop_
_entity.id
_entity.type
_entity.pdbx_description
1 polymer ?
#
loop_
_entity_poly.entity_id
_entity_poly.type
_entity_poly.pdbx_seq_one_letter_code
_entity_poly.pdbx_strand_id
1 'polypeptide(L)' 'MIKGKTPEEIRKTFNIKNDFTPEEEEEVRRENQWAFE' A
#
# COMPACT_ATOMS: atom_id res chain seq x y z
N MET A 1 7.98 -1.86 13.33
CA MET A 1 8.59 -1.01 12.28
C MET A 1 7.67 -0.69 11.11
N ILE A 2 6.54 -1.41 10.96
CA ILE A 2 5.57 -1.21 9.86
C ILE A 2 4.25 -0.58 10.35
N LYS A 3 3.85 -0.83 11.62
CA LYS A 3 2.61 -0.32 12.21
C LYS A 3 2.51 1.20 12.10
N GLY A 4 1.39 1.70 11.55
CA GLY A 4 1.09 3.14 11.42
C GLY A 4 1.72 3.85 10.22
N LYS A 5 2.45 3.14 9.35
CA LYS A 5 3.00 3.71 8.11
C LYS A 5 2.08 3.46 6.92
N THR A 6 2.09 4.36 5.94
CA THR A 6 1.37 4.14 4.68
C THR A 6 2.11 3.13 3.80
N PRO A 7 1.42 2.50 2.82
CA PRO A 7 2.06 1.63 1.83
C PRO A 7 3.25 2.29 1.11
N GLU A 8 3.14 3.58 0.79
CA GLU A 8 4.20 4.37 0.13
C GLU A 8 5.42 4.55 1.03
N GLU A 9 5.22 4.83 2.32
CA GLU A 9 6.31 4.96 3.30
C GLU A 9 7.04 3.63 3.52
N ILE A 10 6.30 2.52 3.54
CA ILE A 10 6.84 1.17 3.62
C ILE A 10 7.68 0.89 2.38
N ARG A 11 7.13 1.13 1.17
CA ARG A 11 7.85 0.95 -0.09
C ARG A 11 9.15 1.75 -0.13
N LYS A 12 9.12 3.01 0.30
CA LYS A 12 10.31 3.88 0.36
C LYS A 12 11.35 3.40 1.40
N THR A 13 10.90 2.98 2.58
CA THR A 13 11.81 2.52 3.66
C THR A 13 12.53 1.24 3.27
N PHE A 14 11.85 0.32 2.59
CA PHE A 14 12.39 -1.00 2.22
C PHE A 14 12.87 -1.06 0.76
N ASN A 15 12.87 0.08 0.05
CA ASN A 15 13.27 0.18 -1.35
C ASN A 15 12.53 -0.84 -2.26
N ILE A 16 11.22 -1.01 -2.01
CA ILE A 16 10.32 -1.89 -2.76
C ILE A 16 9.69 -1.08 -3.89
N LYS A 17 9.78 -1.58 -5.12
CA LYS A 17 9.11 -0.99 -6.28
C LYS A 17 7.62 -1.35 -6.24
N ASN A 18 6.74 -0.38 -6.51
CA ASN A 18 5.34 -0.69 -6.79
C ASN A 18 5.25 -1.34 -8.18
N ASP A 19 4.76 -2.56 -8.24
CA ASP A 19 4.56 -3.37 -9.44
C ASP A 19 3.08 -3.49 -9.85
N PHE A 20 2.16 -2.97 -9.03
CA PHE A 20 0.75 -2.89 -9.37
C PHE A 20 0.49 -1.87 -10.47
N THR A 21 -0.47 -2.17 -11.36
CA THR A 21 -1.08 -1.13 -12.19
C THR A 21 -1.96 -0.22 -11.34
N PRO A 22 -2.29 1.00 -11.82
CA PRO A 22 -3.19 1.89 -11.10
C PRO A 22 -4.54 1.25 -10.77
N GLU A 23 -5.10 0.46 -11.69
CA GLU A 23 -6.38 -0.23 -11.52
C GLU A 23 -6.29 -1.34 -10.45
N GLU A 24 -5.23 -2.14 -10.48
CA GLU A 24 -5.00 -3.20 -9.47
C GLU A 24 -4.79 -2.59 -8.08
N GLU A 25 -4.03 -1.50 -7.98
CA GLU A 25 -3.80 -0.80 -6.72
C GLU A 25 -5.10 -0.19 -6.17
N GLU A 26 -5.98 0.31 -7.04
CA GLU A 26 -7.29 0.82 -6.64
C GLU A 26 -8.22 -0.29 -6.16
N GLU A 27 -8.26 -1.43 -6.84
CA GLU A 27 -9.04 -2.59 -6.42
C GLU A 27 -8.57 -3.13 -5.07
N VAL A 28 -7.26 -3.32 -4.90
CA VAL A 28 -6.66 -3.74 -3.63
C VAL A 28 -6.94 -2.72 -2.52
N ARG A 29 -6.87 -1.41 -2.81
CA ARG A 29 -7.19 -0.34 -1.85
C ARG A 29 -8.67 -0.38 -1.45
N ARG A 30 -9.58 -0.61 -2.40
CA ARG A 30 -11.02 -0.76 -2.16
C ARG A 30 -11.32 -1.98 -1.29
N GLU A 31 -10.72 -3.13 -1.59
CA GLU A 31 -10.91 -4.37 -0.82
C GLU A 31 -10.36 -4.28 0.61
N ASN A 32 -9.25 -3.55 0.78
CA ASN A 32 -8.59 -3.40 2.08
C ASN A 32 -8.97 -2.11 2.81
N GLN A 33 -10.06 -1.43 2.43
CA GLN A 33 -10.51 -0.19 3.11
C GLN A 33 -10.68 -0.38 4.62
N TRP A 34 -11.17 -1.55 5.06
CA TRP A 34 -11.32 -1.92 6.47
C TRP A 34 -10.02 -1.86 7.29
N ALA A 35 -8.85 -1.99 6.63
CA ALA A 35 -7.55 -1.94 7.29
C ALA A 35 -7.02 -0.51 7.48
N PHE A 36 -7.71 0.48 6.88
CA PHE A 36 -7.36 1.90 6.92
C PHE A 36 -8.44 2.75 7.62
N GLU A 37 -9.49 2.12 8.18
CA GLU A 37 -10.49 2.72 9.08
C GLU A 37 -10.04 2.72 10.55
#